data_AF-A0A0B2UG02-F1
#
_entry.id   AF-A0A0B2UG02-F1
#
_cell.length_a   1.000
_cell.length_b   1.000
_cell.length_c   1.000
_cell.angle_alpha   90.00
_cell.angle_beta   90.00
_cell.angle_gamma   90.00
#
_symmetry.space_group_name_H-M   'P 1'
#
loop_
_entity.id
_entity.type
_entity.pdbx_description
1 polymer ?
#
loop_
_entity_poly.entity_id
_entity_poly.type
_entity_poly.pdbx_seq_one_letter_code
_entity_poly.pdbx_strand_id
1 'polypeptide(L)'
;MTFTEHNFSISPSQFNELTSFKDKLLSNEIKQHLVIPTRIYAILIKKQEQIFNEYLKYRYKFLHIFRIVFDNDFRQTLKLSYRNIWSYVFDRIKFFGLEEIAKKYKINNMFNLKKYYYSLMELTKLSILLFSGMRMSECLLLPFNALNKILIKNTQVFILNGYTSKFTKIGPMKTVWICSSAVEIAIKVAQEMVKISTFISKIQTKDYSQFPIFYAPKGGTKTNIYKYSVQNKIDFIPTIKFFNLDLNICEYDLEEMKRIELLSDLHERKVKINQPFPLSAHQFRRSLTVYASRSGLVQTPALKGQLKHITEEMTYYYGNNSHLIPNYIFDQTLIDTFNEEKFMESLLSFKEDIIDTEIPLFGAEGTRLQNAKETGNVPLFLTDFKHTEQAIRDGRLSYRRTPLGGCARKEHCDKTAFISITACISCKDAVFSSKSIKALEKTKYHFMSRSFPLNHDDPYKKQLLCEVREIDSILLKYKNRIGVKNVTEIDE
;
A
#
# COMPACT_ATOMS: atom_id res chain seq x y z
N MET A 1 3.54 31.06 -39.50
CA MET A 1 2.07 31.13 -39.36
C MET A 1 1.76 31.37 -37.90
N THR A 2 1.40 32.60 -37.56
CA THR A 2 0.82 32.93 -36.25
C THR A 2 -0.66 32.57 -36.32
N PHE A 3 -1.10 31.63 -35.48
CA PHE A 3 -2.52 31.30 -35.36
C PHE A 3 -3.21 32.42 -34.57
N THR A 4 -4.15 33.11 -35.21
CA THR A 4 -4.81 34.31 -34.64
C THR A 4 -6.17 34.02 -34.02
N GLU A 5 -6.68 32.79 -34.14
CA GLU A 5 -7.96 32.39 -33.55
C GLU A 5 -7.77 31.26 -32.54
N HIS A 6 -7.62 31.66 -31.28
CA HIS A 6 -7.63 30.77 -30.14
C HIS A 6 -9.00 30.82 -29.45
N ASN A 7 -10.02 30.26 -30.10
CA ASN A 7 -11.33 30.12 -29.46
C ASN A 7 -11.41 28.80 -28.69
N PHE A 8 -11.02 28.83 -27.41
CA PHE A 8 -11.12 27.70 -26.47
C PHE A 8 -12.48 27.61 -25.77
N SER A 9 -13.49 28.36 -26.25
CA SER A 9 -14.82 28.35 -25.68
C SER A 9 -15.52 27.02 -25.96
N ILE A 10 -16.15 26.46 -24.93
CA ILE A 10 -17.00 25.28 -25.04
C ILE A 10 -18.24 25.68 -25.86
N SER A 11 -18.62 24.89 -26.86
CA SER A 11 -19.83 25.19 -27.64
C SER A 11 -21.08 25.06 -26.78
N PRO A 12 -22.20 25.76 -27.10
CA PRO A 12 -23.44 25.63 -26.35
C PRO A 12 -23.96 24.19 -26.24
N SER A 13 -23.74 23.35 -27.26
CA SER A 13 -24.11 21.93 -27.21
C SER A 13 -23.24 21.14 -26.25
N GLN A 14 -21.92 21.34 -26.27
CA GLN A 14 -20.99 20.72 -25.33
C GLN A 14 -21.25 21.18 -23.89
N PHE A 15 -21.61 22.45 -23.70
CA PHE A 15 -21.99 22.98 -22.39
C PHE A 15 -23.26 22.29 -21.88
N ASN A 16 -24.32 22.21 -22.70
CA ASN A 16 -25.57 21.54 -22.32
C ASN A 16 -25.37 20.05 -22.01
N GLU A 17 -24.50 19.38 -22.77
CA GLU A 17 -24.16 17.98 -22.55
C GLU A 17 -23.45 17.80 -21.19
N LEU A 18 -22.46 18.65 -20.88
CA LEU A 18 -21.79 18.72 -19.59
C LEU A 18 -22.75 19.02 -18.42
N THR A 19 -23.70 19.94 -18.61
CA THR A 19 -24.72 20.26 -17.60
C THR A 19 -25.62 19.05 -17.33
N SER A 20 -26.02 18.31 -18.37
CA SER A 20 -26.80 17.08 -18.20
C SER A 20 -26.04 15.98 -17.45
N PHE A 21 -24.72 15.90 -17.62
CA PHE A 21 -23.86 14.99 -16.86
C PHE A 21 -23.71 15.44 -15.40
N LYS A 22 -23.56 16.76 -15.18
CA LYS A 22 -23.49 17.36 -13.84
C LYS A 22 -24.76 17.05 -13.02
N ASP A 23 -25.94 17.23 -13.60
CA ASP A 23 -27.21 16.98 -12.92
C ASP A 23 -27.42 15.50 -12.59
N LYS A 24 -26.95 14.59 -13.47
CA LYS A 24 -26.93 13.14 -13.19
C LYS A 24 -25.93 12.77 -12.08
N LEU A 25 -24.77 13.43 -12.01
CA LEU A 25 -23.74 13.21 -10.98
C LEU A 25 -24.15 13.74 -9.60
N LEU A 26 -24.92 14.83 -9.53
CA LEU A 26 -25.42 15.43 -8.28
C LEU A 26 -26.51 14.60 -7.59
N SER A 27 -27.14 13.65 -8.30
CA SER A 27 -28.24 12.83 -7.75
C SER A 27 -27.83 11.89 -6.61
N ASN A 28 -26.52 11.66 -6.41
CA ASN A 28 -25.96 10.95 -5.26
C ASN A 28 -24.59 11.54 -4.90
N GLU A 29 -24.54 12.65 -4.16
CA GLU A 29 -23.29 13.10 -3.55
C GLU A 29 -22.77 12.02 -2.58
N ILE A 30 -21.82 11.21 -3.04
CA ILE A 30 -21.11 10.26 -2.19
C ILE A 30 -20.22 11.10 -1.27
N LYS A 31 -20.68 11.35 -0.04
CA LYS A 31 -19.94 12.13 0.95
C LYS A 31 -18.66 11.42 1.37
N GLN A 32 -17.52 12.12 1.32
CA GLN A 32 -16.24 11.56 1.74
C GLN A 32 -16.19 11.35 3.26
N HIS A 33 -15.41 10.39 3.75
CA HIS A 33 -15.26 10.11 5.19
C HIS A 33 -14.24 11.02 5.86
N LEU A 34 -14.54 11.76 6.93
CA LEU A 34 -13.55 12.67 7.59
C LEU A 34 -12.15 12.07 7.81
N VAL A 35 -11.12 12.86 7.54
CA VAL A 35 -9.73 12.59 7.89
C VAL A 35 -9.59 12.56 9.41
N ILE A 36 -8.84 11.58 9.91
CA ILE A 36 -8.53 11.43 11.33
C ILE A 36 -7.39 12.40 11.64
N PRO A 37 -7.57 13.37 12.55
CA PRO A 37 -6.54 14.35 12.93
C PRO A 37 -5.23 13.70 13.39
N THR A 38 -4.10 14.37 13.15
CA THR A 38 -2.75 13.85 13.43
C THR A 38 -2.57 13.40 14.88
N ARG A 39 -3.03 14.21 15.84
CA ARG A 39 -2.95 13.89 17.28
C ARG A 39 -3.73 12.62 17.63
N ILE A 40 -4.96 12.50 17.13
CA ILE A 40 -5.81 11.32 17.32
C ILE A 40 -5.16 10.09 16.66
N TYR A 41 -4.59 10.26 15.46
CA TYR A 41 -3.82 9.22 14.76
C TYR A 41 -2.63 8.73 15.59
N ALA A 42 -1.86 9.65 16.18
CA ALA A 42 -0.71 9.34 17.02
C ALA A 42 -1.10 8.64 18.33
N ILE A 43 -2.19 9.07 18.98
CA ILE A 43 -2.75 8.41 20.17
C ILE A 43 -3.11 6.96 19.85
N LEU A 44 -3.81 6.74 18.73
CA LEU A 44 -4.18 5.41 18.26
C LEU A 44 -2.94 4.52 18.09
N ILE A 45 -1.91 4.99 17.38
CA ILE A 45 -0.67 4.23 17.16
C ILE A 45 -0.01 3.87 18.50
N LYS A 46 0.26 4.86 19.34
CA LYS A 46 1.00 4.68 20.60
C LYS A 46 0.27 3.76 21.57
N LYS A 47 -1.04 3.93 21.72
CA LYS A 47 -1.84 3.11 22.65
C LYS A 47 -1.95 1.67 22.16
N GLN A 48 -2.14 1.46 20.86
CA GLN A 48 -2.17 0.11 20.28
C GLN A 48 -0.89 -0.66 20.53
N GLU A 49 0.25 -0.04 20.26
CA GLU A 49 1.56 -0.64 20.50
C GLU A 49 1.75 -1.02 21.97
N GLN A 50 1.41 -0.12 22.90
CA GLN A 50 1.46 -0.39 24.34
C GLN A 50 0.60 -1.59 24.75
N ILE A 51 -0.66 -1.63 24.29
CA ILE A 51 -1.62 -2.70 24.62
C ILE A 51 -1.14 -4.05 24.06
N PHE A 52 -0.67 -4.06 22.82
CA PHE A 52 -0.20 -5.30 22.18
C PHE A 52 1.06 -5.84 22.84
N ASN A 53 2.03 -4.98 23.13
CA ASN A 53 3.27 -5.40 23.81
C ASN A 53 2.98 -5.93 25.21
N GLU A 54 2.08 -5.28 25.95
CA GLU A 54 1.62 -5.76 27.27
C GLU A 54 0.94 -7.14 27.16
N TYR A 55 0.04 -7.35 26.19
CA TYR A 55 -0.54 -8.67 25.96
C TYR A 55 0.51 -9.73 25.59
N LEU A 56 1.39 -9.42 24.63
CA LEU A 56 2.39 -10.35 24.13
C LEU A 56 3.38 -10.80 25.20
N LYS A 57 3.72 -9.92 26.16
CA LYS A 57 4.55 -10.24 27.33
C LYS A 57 3.97 -11.39 28.16
N TYR A 58 2.64 -11.48 28.25
CA TYR A 58 1.94 -12.49 29.05
C TYR A 58 1.13 -13.50 28.22
N ARG A 59 1.39 -13.59 26.91
CA ARG A 59 0.56 -14.35 25.95
C ARG A 59 0.29 -15.80 26.35
N TYR A 60 1.30 -16.52 26.86
CA TYR A 60 1.13 -17.93 27.25
C TYR A 60 0.28 -18.10 28.51
N LYS A 61 0.38 -17.15 29.46
CA LYS A 61 -0.46 -17.11 30.66
C LYS A 61 -1.91 -16.82 30.27
N PHE A 62 -2.13 -15.84 29.39
CA PHE A 62 -3.45 -15.56 28.83
C PHE A 62 -4.01 -16.72 28.00
N LEU A 63 -3.19 -17.41 27.22
CA LEU A 63 -3.61 -18.58 26.45
C LEU A 63 -4.18 -19.67 27.37
N HIS A 64 -3.52 -19.96 28.49
CA HIS A 64 -4.02 -20.91 29.49
C HIS A 64 -5.37 -20.45 30.07
N ILE A 65 -5.47 -19.19 30.47
CA ILE A 65 -6.72 -18.59 30.98
C ILE A 65 -7.83 -18.70 29.94
N PHE A 66 -7.59 -18.30 28.69
CA PHE A 66 -8.58 -18.34 27.63
C PHE A 66 -8.98 -19.76 27.24
N ARG A 67 -8.07 -20.74 27.36
CA ARG A 67 -8.44 -22.15 27.22
C ARG A 67 -9.47 -22.55 28.27
N ILE A 68 -9.29 -22.20 29.53
CA ILE A 68 -10.32 -22.42 30.58
C ILE A 68 -11.65 -21.76 30.17
N VAL A 69 -11.62 -20.55 29.62
CA VAL A 69 -12.84 -19.79 29.27
C VAL A 69 -13.58 -20.37 28.05
N PHE A 70 -12.85 -20.80 27.03
CA PHE A 70 -13.42 -21.11 25.71
C PHE A 70 -13.48 -22.61 25.39
N ASP A 71 -12.63 -23.43 26.00
CA ASP A 71 -12.60 -24.88 25.79
C ASP A 71 -13.47 -25.58 26.84
N ASN A 72 -14.65 -26.04 26.43
CA ASN A 72 -15.57 -26.75 27.32
C ASN A 72 -14.98 -28.07 27.82
N ASP A 73 -14.24 -28.79 26.97
CA ASP A 73 -13.75 -30.14 27.27
C ASP A 73 -12.58 -30.03 28.26
N PHE A 74 -11.73 -29.01 28.10
CA PHE A 74 -10.69 -28.69 29.09
C PHE A 74 -11.26 -28.29 30.46
N ARG A 75 -12.45 -27.66 30.52
CA ARG A 75 -13.10 -27.41 31.82
C ARG A 75 -13.62 -28.69 32.47
N GLN A 76 -14.08 -29.65 31.67
CA GLN A 76 -14.53 -30.95 32.18
C GLN A 76 -13.38 -31.76 32.76
N THR A 77 -12.18 -31.74 32.14
CA THR A 77 -11.00 -32.42 32.69
C THR A 77 -10.55 -31.82 34.03
N LEU A 78 -10.72 -30.50 34.20
CA LEU A 78 -10.48 -29.79 35.45
C LEU A 78 -11.61 -29.96 36.50
N LYS A 79 -12.69 -30.70 36.16
CA LYS A 79 -13.87 -30.92 37.01
C LYS A 79 -14.52 -29.61 37.49
N LEU A 80 -14.50 -28.57 36.65
CA LEU A 80 -15.05 -27.25 36.98
C LEU A 80 -16.56 -27.19 36.70
N SER A 81 -17.35 -26.88 37.73
CA SER A 81 -18.77 -26.53 37.57
C SER A 81 -18.91 -25.09 37.05
N TYR A 82 -20.02 -24.77 36.37
CA TYR A 82 -20.26 -23.42 35.82
C TYR A 82 -20.14 -22.30 36.87
N ARG A 83 -20.58 -22.58 38.11
CA ARG A 83 -20.54 -21.63 39.24
C ARG A 83 -19.11 -21.30 39.69
N ASN A 84 -18.16 -22.23 39.51
CA ASN A 84 -16.80 -22.09 40.05
C ASN A 84 -15.76 -21.67 38.99
N ILE A 85 -16.14 -21.56 37.71
CA ILE A 85 -15.22 -21.20 36.61
C ILE A 85 -14.51 -19.87 36.90
N TRP A 86 -15.28 -18.85 37.30
CA TRP A 86 -14.70 -17.53 37.54
C TRP A 86 -13.72 -17.55 38.71
N SER A 87 -14.06 -18.21 39.82
CA SER A 87 -13.15 -18.36 40.98
C SER A 87 -11.83 -18.97 40.55
N TYR A 88 -11.88 -20.08 39.80
CA TYR A 88 -10.67 -20.75 39.32
C TYR A 88 -9.86 -19.88 38.37
N VAL A 89 -10.52 -19.14 37.47
CA VAL A 89 -9.84 -18.20 36.57
C VAL A 89 -9.19 -17.07 37.35
N PHE A 90 -9.87 -16.54 38.38
CA PHE A 90 -9.33 -15.49 39.23
C PHE A 90 -8.10 -15.98 40.02
N ASP A 91 -8.12 -17.20 40.56
CA ASP A 91 -6.96 -17.81 41.20
C ASP A 91 -5.79 -17.96 40.22
N ARG A 92 -6.06 -18.29 38.95
CA ARG A 92 -5.03 -18.33 37.90
C ARG A 92 -4.49 -16.95 37.53
N ILE A 93 -5.33 -15.92 37.52
CA ILE A 93 -4.89 -14.53 37.33
C ILE A 93 -3.89 -14.14 38.43
N LYS A 94 -4.18 -14.48 39.69
CA LYS A 94 -3.27 -14.25 40.83
C LYS A 94 -1.99 -15.05 40.70
N PHE A 95 -2.11 -16.36 40.49
CA PHE A 95 -0.97 -17.27 40.34
C PHE A 95 0.00 -16.83 39.22
N PHE A 96 -0.54 -16.28 38.13
CA PHE A 96 0.27 -15.78 37.02
C PHE A 96 0.78 -14.34 37.19
N GLY A 97 0.44 -13.65 38.29
CA GLY A 97 0.81 -12.26 38.54
C GLY A 97 0.19 -11.28 37.54
N LEU A 98 -1.08 -11.50 37.16
CA LEU A 98 -1.81 -10.69 36.18
C LEU A 98 -2.82 -9.72 36.83
N GLU A 99 -2.76 -9.56 38.14
CA GLU A 99 -3.71 -8.74 38.91
C GLU A 99 -3.71 -7.28 38.49
N GLU A 100 -2.53 -6.70 38.23
CA GLU A 100 -2.41 -5.32 37.76
C GLU A 100 -3.08 -5.12 36.40
N ILE A 101 -2.90 -6.05 35.47
CA ILE A 101 -3.51 -6.02 34.13
C ILE A 101 -5.02 -6.21 34.25
N ALA A 102 -5.45 -7.15 35.09
CA ALA A 102 -6.87 -7.39 35.34
C ALA A 102 -7.55 -6.15 35.94
N LYS A 103 -6.88 -5.46 36.87
CA LYS A 103 -7.36 -4.20 37.46
C LYS A 103 -7.40 -3.08 36.40
N LYS A 104 -6.32 -2.90 35.63
CA LYS A 104 -6.20 -1.89 34.57
C LYS A 104 -7.31 -1.99 33.53
N TYR A 105 -7.61 -3.19 33.05
CA TYR A 105 -8.66 -3.44 32.04
C TYR A 105 -10.01 -3.84 32.63
N LYS A 106 -10.20 -3.68 33.95
CA LYS A 106 -11.46 -3.99 34.67
C LYS A 106 -11.98 -5.43 34.41
N ILE A 107 -11.06 -6.40 34.32
CA ILE A 107 -11.36 -7.82 34.12
C ILE A 107 -11.74 -8.44 35.47
N ASN A 108 -13.01 -8.30 35.84
CA ASN A 108 -13.56 -8.78 37.12
C ASN A 108 -14.58 -9.93 36.98
N ASN A 109 -14.88 -10.36 35.75
CA ASN A 109 -15.75 -11.50 35.48
C ASN A 109 -15.45 -12.10 34.09
N MET A 110 -16.10 -13.23 33.79
CA MET A 110 -15.97 -13.93 32.50
C MET A 110 -16.38 -13.07 31.30
N PHE A 111 -17.39 -12.22 31.47
CA PHE A 111 -17.86 -11.34 30.40
C PHE A 111 -16.79 -10.31 30.02
N ASN A 112 -16.18 -9.64 31.00
CA ASN A 112 -15.13 -8.66 30.79
C ASN A 112 -13.84 -9.28 30.24
N LEU A 113 -13.52 -10.52 30.62
CA LEU A 113 -12.41 -11.25 30.03
C LEU A 113 -12.65 -11.60 28.55
N LYS A 114 -13.87 -12.03 28.19
CA LYS A 114 -14.25 -12.23 26.77
C LYS A 114 -14.23 -10.90 26.01
N LYS A 115 -14.69 -9.82 26.64
CA LYS A 115 -14.64 -8.47 26.05
C LYS A 115 -13.19 -8.04 25.78
N TYR A 116 -12.26 -8.28 26.71
CA TYR A 116 -10.83 -8.05 26.49
C TYR A 116 -10.31 -8.79 25.27
N TYR A 117 -10.64 -10.08 25.13
CA TYR A 117 -10.30 -10.88 23.96
C TYR A 117 -10.82 -10.29 22.63
N TYR A 118 -12.12 -9.98 22.56
CA TYR A 118 -12.72 -9.40 21.35
C TYR A 118 -12.18 -8.01 21.06
N SER A 119 -11.94 -7.19 22.08
CA SER A 119 -11.35 -5.86 21.93
C SER A 119 -9.92 -5.92 21.43
N LEU A 120 -9.09 -6.88 21.87
CA LEU A 120 -7.76 -7.11 21.27
C LEU A 120 -7.87 -7.45 19.79
N MET A 121 -8.80 -8.32 19.40
CA MET A 121 -9.02 -8.69 17.99
C MET A 121 -9.50 -7.50 17.13
N GLU A 122 -10.42 -6.67 17.62
CA GLU A 122 -10.84 -5.46 16.89
C GLU A 122 -9.70 -4.44 16.79
N LEU A 123 -8.86 -4.35 17.82
CA LEU A 123 -7.71 -3.45 17.83
C LEU A 123 -6.66 -3.84 16.78
N THR A 124 -6.45 -5.14 16.53
CA THR A 124 -5.53 -5.60 15.46
C THR A 124 -6.06 -5.25 14.07
N LYS A 125 -7.37 -5.35 13.83
CA LYS A 125 -8.01 -4.87 12.59
C LYS A 125 -7.75 -3.38 12.37
N LEU A 126 -7.93 -2.58 13.43
CA LEU A 126 -7.66 -1.14 13.38
C LEU A 126 -6.21 -0.88 12.97
N SER A 127 -5.25 -1.54 13.63
CA SER A 127 -3.82 -1.40 13.34
C SER A 127 -3.47 -1.75 11.89
N ILE A 128 -4.02 -2.86 11.37
CA ILE A 128 -3.79 -3.28 9.99
C ILE A 128 -4.35 -2.25 9.02
N LEU A 129 -5.57 -1.74 9.22
CA LEU A 129 -6.17 -0.71 8.37
C LEU A 129 -5.37 0.59 8.39
N LEU A 130 -4.90 0.99 9.57
CA LEU A 130 -4.13 2.21 9.81
C LEU A 130 -2.82 2.25 9.00
N PHE A 131 -2.11 1.11 8.91
CA PHE A 131 -0.79 1.02 8.28
C PHE A 131 -0.78 0.46 6.86
N SER A 132 -1.92 0.02 6.33
CA SER A 132 -2.02 -0.54 4.97
C SER A 132 -2.96 0.23 4.04
N GLY A 133 -3.95 0.94 4.58
CA GLY A 133 -4.99 1.58 3.76
C GLY A 133 -5.90 0.58 3.04
N MET A 134 -5.92 -0.68 3.46
CA MET A 134 -6.82 -1.72 2.93
C MET A 134 -8.28 -1.33 3.11
N ARG A 135 -9.17 -1.85 2.26
CA ARG A 135 -10.61 -1.80 2.52
C ARG A 135 -10.95 -2.75 3.67
N MET A 136 -12.01 -2.45 4.41
CA MET A 136 -12.51 -3.32 5.48
C MET A 136 -12.69 -4.78 5.03
N SER A 137 -13.31 -4.99 3.87
CA SER A 137 -13.52 -6.33 3.31
C SER A 137 -12.20 -7.04 2.98
N GLU A 138 -11.20 -6.32 2.49
CA GLU A 138 -9.88 -6.87 2.15
C GLU A 138 -9.12 -7.26 3.43
N CYS A 139 -9.18 -6.41 4.47
CA CYS A 139 -8.61 -6.69 5.79
C CYS A 139 -9.20 -7.97 6.40
N LEU A 140 -10.53 -8.12 6.39
CA LEU A 140 -11.21 -9.29 6.96
C LEU A 140 -10.87 -10.62 6.23
N LEU A 141 -10.43 -10.53 4.97
CA LEU A 141 -10.05 -11.67 4.14
C LEU A 141 -8.56 -12.02 4.20
N LEU A 142 -7.76 -11.36 5.06
CA LEU A 142 -6.34 -11.66 5.18
C LEU A 142 -6.09 -13.11 5.66
N PRO A 143 -5.12 -13.83 5.07
CA PRO A 143 -4.75 -15.17 5.50
C PRO A 143 -3.97 -15.13 6.82
N PHE A 144 -3.92 -16.24 7.55
CA PHE A 144 -3.17 -16.35 8.81
C PHE A 144 -1.69 -15.94 8.67
N ASN A 145 -1.06 -16.32 7.54
CA ASN A 145 0.32 -15.95 7.19
C ASN A 145 0.35 -14.79 6.18
N ALA A 146 -0.38 -13.71 6.45
CA ALA A 146 -0.45 -12.55 5.55
C ALA A 146 0.86 -11.77 5.44
N LEU A 147 1.62 -11.66 6.53
CA LEU A 147 2.79 -10.78 6.60
C LEU A 147 4.06 -11.45 6.07
N ASN A 148 4.67 -10.85 5.06
CA ASN A 148 5.98 -11.23 4.53
C ASN A 148 6.97 -10.04 4.61
N LYS A 149 8.26 -10.37 4.58
CA LYS A 149 9.36 -9.41 4.55
C LYS A 149 10.15 -9.63 3.26
N ILE A 150 10.42 -8.55 2.51
CA ILE A 150 11.22 -8.58 1.28
C ILE A 150 12.44 -7.69 1.50
N LEU A 151 13.62 -8.17 1.11
CA LEU A 151 14.85 -7.37 1.12
C LEU A 151 15.02 -6.68 -0.24
N ILE A 152 15.02 -5.34 -0.25
CA ILE A 152 15.26 -4.54 -1.45
C ILE A 152 16.45 -3.63 -1.16
N LYS A 153 17.58 -3.82 -1.86
CA LYS A 153 18.80 -2.99 -1.70
C LYS A 153 19.22 -2.83 -0.22
N ASN A 154 19.28 -3.94 0.53
CA ASN A 154 19.59 -3.99 1.98
C ASN A 154 18.55 -3.36 2.91
N THR A 155 17.43 -2.86 2.39
CA THR A 155 16.31 -2.36 3.20
C THR A 155 15.22 -3.43 3.31
N GLN A 156 14.78 -3.71 4.54
CA GLN A 156 13.71 -4.66 4.80
C GLN A 156 12.35 -3.97 4.62
N VAL A 157 11.60 -4.40 3.60
CA VAL A 157 10.25 -3.91 3.30
C VAL A 157 9.21 -4.92 3.79
N PHE A 158 8.19 -4.42 4.49
CA PHE A 158 7.13 -5.23 5.05
C PHE A 158 5.91 -5.20 4.12
N ILE A 159 5.36 -6.38 3.83
CA ILE A 159 4.23 -6.53 2.93
C ILE A 159 3.14 -7.43 3.51
N LEU A 160 1.88 -7.10 3.24
CA LEU A 160 0.71 -7.94 3.52
C LEU A 160 0.21 -8.55 2.21
N ASN A 161 0.24 -9.87 2.13
CA ASN A 161 -0.39 -10.65 1.06
C ASN A 161 -1.84 -10.93 1.44
N GLY A 162 -2.76 -10.60 0.53
CA GLY A 162 -4.19 -10.83 0.76
C GLY A 162 -4.96 -10.95 -0.55
N TYR A 163 -6.26 -10.70 -0.47
CA TYR A 163 -7.18 -10.86 -1.59
C TYR A 163 -8.03 -9.61 -1.77
N THR A 164 -8.28 -9.25 -3.04
CA THR A 164 -9.23 -8.20 -3.42
C THR A 164 -10.23 -8.74 -4.44
N SER A 165 -11.50 -8.38 -4.29
CA SER A 165 -12.59 -8.73 -5.22
C SER A 165 -13.24 -7.49 -5.85
N LYS A 166 -12.88 -6.29 -5.38
CA LYS A 166 -13.38 -5.05 -5.97
C LYS A 166 -12.69 -4.94 -7.34
N PHE A 167 -13.48 -4.90 -8.41
CA PHE A 167 -13.04 -4.80 -9.82
C PHE A 167 -12.72 -6.09 -10.56
N THR A 168 -13.02 -7.26 -9.98
CA THR A 168 -12.79 -8.55 -10.65
C THR A 168 -14.12 -9.27 -10.90
N LYS A 169 -14.45 -9.56 -12.16
CA LYS A 169 -15.64 -10.37 -12.51
C LYS A 169 -15.45 -11.86 -12.15
N ILE A 170 -14.20 -12.28 -11.92
CA ILE A 170 -13.77 -13.68 -11.79
C ILE A 170 -13.63 -14.13 -10.32
N GLY A 171 -13.90 -13.22 -9.36
CA GLY A 171 -13.77 -13.50 -7.92
C GLY A 171 -12.46 -12.96 -7.31
N PRO A 172 -12.15 -13.32 -6.05
CA PRO A 172 -11.05 -12.71 -5.30
C PRO A 172 -9.68 -13.01 -5.93
N MET A 173 -8.92 -11.95 -6.22
CA MET A 173 -7.56 -12.02 -6.75
C MET A 173 -6.52 -11.72 -5.67
N LYS A 174 -5.39 -12.42 -5.71
CA LYS A 174 -4.25 -12.16 -4.82
C LYS A 174 -3.68 -10.77 -5.07
N THR A 175 -3.36 -10.06 -4.01
CA THR A 175 -2.70 -8.75 -4.08
C THR A 175 -1.85 -8.48 -2.84
N VAL A 176 -1.07 -7.41 -2.90
CA VAL A 176 -0.05 -7.08 -1.90
C VAL A 176 -0.17 -5.62 -1.48
N TRP A 177 -0.06 -5.36 -0.18
CA TRP A 177 0.02 -4.00 0.39
C TRP A 177 1.37 -3.81 1.07
N ILE A 178 2.02 -2.67 0.81
CA ILE A 178 3.22 -2.27 1.56
C ILE A 178 2.74 -1.69 2.90
N CYS A 179 3.44 -2.00 3.98
CA CYS A 179 3.05 -1.54 5.32
C CYS A 179 4.26 -1.22 6.19
N SER A 180 4.02 -0.58 7.32
CA SER A 180 5.02 -0.34 8.35
C SER A 180 5.36 -1.62 9.12
N SER A 181 6.59 -1.71 9.61
CA SER A 181 7.02 -2.76 10.55
C SER A 181 6.14 -2.85 11.81
N ALA A 182 5.50 -1.75 12.19
CA ALA A 182 4.58 -1.68 13.32
C ALA A 182 3.41 -2.69 13.22
N VAL A 183 3.01 -3.07 12.00
CA VAL A 183 1.95 -4.08 11.78
C VAL A 183 2.35 -5.47 12.27
N GLU A 184 3.66 -5.77 12.35
CA GLU A 184 4.15 -7.09 12.77
C GLU A 184 3.61 -7.49 14.14
N ILE A 185 3.57 -6.55 15.08
CA ILE A 185 3.05 -6.78 16.43
C ILE A 185 1.55 -7.09 16.38
N ALA A 186 0.77 -6.36 15.59
CA ALA A 186 -0.67 -6.57 15.44
C ALA A 186 -0.99 -7.94 14.80
N ILE A 187 -0.22 -8.33 13.77
CA ILE A 187 -0.36 -9.65 13.12
C ILE A 187 -0.07 -10.77 14.10
N LYS A 188 0.99 -10.67 14.90
CA LYS A 188 1.32 -11.66 15.95
C LYS A 188 0.17 -11.81 16.95
N VAL A 189 -0.40 -10.69 17.43
CA VAL A 189 -1.56 -10.72 18.35
C VAL A 189 -2.75 -11.38 17.69
N ALA A 190 -3.08 -11.03 16.45
CA ALA A 190 -4.22 -11.61 15.72
C ALA A 190 -4.05 -13.12 15.51
N GLN A 191 -2.84 -13.58 15.19
CA GLN A 191 -2.52 -15.01 15.10
C GLN A 191 -2.73 -15.75 16.42
N GLU A 192 -2.32 -15.17 17.56
CA GLU A 192 -2.61 -15.74 18.89
C GLU A 192 -4.11 -15.80 19.16
N MET A 193 -4.88 -14.79 18.74
CA MET A 193 -6.34 -14.81 18.89
C MET A 193 -6.99 -15.93 18.05
N VAL A 194 -6.48 -16.22 16.84
CA VAL A 194 -6.96 -17.36 16.04
C VAL A 194 -6.74 -18.68 16.77
N LYS A 195 -5.57 -18.88 17.39
CA LYS A 195 -5.29 -20.09 18.21
C LYS A 195 -6.25 -20.22 19.40
N ILE A 196 -6.62 -19.11 20.03
CA ILE A 196 -7.64 -19.11 21.09
C ILE A 196 -9.02 -19.44 20.51
N SER A 197 -9.37 -18.91 19.34
CA SER A 197 -10.65 -19.18 18.67
C SER A 197 -10.84 -20.65 18.33
N THR A 198 -9.77 -21.41 18.06
CA THR A 198 -9.89 -22.84 17.76
C THR A 198 -10.39 -23.67 18.94
N PHE A 199 -10.25 -23.18 20.18
CA PHE A 199 -10.86 -23.80 21.36
C PHE A 199 -12.39 -23.77 21.30
N ILE A 200 -12.96 -22.68 20.79
CA ILE A 200 -14.42 -22.49 20.68
C ILE A 200 -15.01 -23.49 19.69
N SER A 201 -14.29 -23.76 18.59
CA SER A 201 -14.70 -24.66 17.52
C SER A 201 -14.22 -26.09 17.70
N LYS A 202 -13.49 -26.40 18.78
CA LYS A 202 -12.89 -27.72 19.07
C LYS A 202 -11.98 -28.24 17.94
N ILE A 203 -11.30 -27.34 17.25
CA ILE A 203 -10.39 -27.73 16.16
C ILE A 203 -8.99 -27.93 16.75
N GLN A 204 -8.46 -29.14 16.61
CA GLN A 204 -7.06 -29.43 16.90
C GLN A 204 -6.27 -29.41 15.60
N THR A 205 -5.41 -28.41 15.44
CA THR A 205 -4.49 -28.34 14.30
C THR A 205 -3.16 -27.75 14.76
N LYS A 206 -2.07 -28.21 14.13
CA LYS A 206 -0.75 -27.58 14.23
C LYS A 206 -0.47 -26.67 13.04
N ASP A 207 -1.22 -26.82 11.95
CA ASP A 207 -1.14 -25.97 10.77
C ASP A 207 -2.34 -25.02 10.69
N TYR A 208 -2.04 -23.73 10.68
CA TYR A 208 -3.01 -22.64 10.59
C TYR A 208 -3.05 -22.00 9.19
N SER A 209 -2.31 -22.53 8.21
CA SER A 209 -2.21 -21.98 6.85
C SER A 209 -3.56 -21.79 6.14
N GLN A 210 -4.53 -22.64 6.44
CA GLN A 210 -5.89 -22.61 5.86
C GLN A 210 -6.85 -21.67 6.59
N PHE A 211 -6.43 -21.04 7.69
CA PHE A 211 -7.26 -20.12 8.44
C PHE A 211 -7.13 -18.69 7.91
N PRO A 212 -8.24 -17.92 7.89
CA PRO A 212 -8.14 -16.47 7.84
C PRO A 212 -7.60 -15.93 9.17
N ILE A 213 -6.89 -14.80 9.14
CA ILE A 213 -6.37 -14.16 10.36
C ILE A 213 -7.50 -13.62 11.26
N PHE A 214 -8.67 -13.34 10.68
CA PHE A 214 -9.90 -12.98 11.39
C PHE A 214 -10.92 -14.10 11.33
N TYR A 215 -10.53 -15.26 11.85
CA TYR A 215 -11.38 -16.43 11.98
C TYR A 215 -12.62 -16.13 12.84
N ALA A 216 -13.77 -16.59 12.36
CA ALA A 216 -15.04 -16.54 13.07
C ALA A 216 -15.50 -17.97 13.43
N PRO A 217 -15.28 -18.43 14.68
CA PRO A 217 -15.70 -19.77 15.08
C PRO A 217 -17.22 -19.95 15.09
N LYS A 218 -17.99 -18.86 15.23
CA LYS A 218 -19.45 -18.83 15.15
C LYS A 218 -19.93 -17.53 14.47
N GLY A 219 -21.01 -17.60 13.70
CA GLY A 219 -21.70 -16.43 13.13
C GLY A 219 -20.93 -15.65 12.05
N GLY A 220 -19.85 -16.22 11.51
CA GLY A 220 -19.09 -15.62 10.41
C GLY A 220 -19.65 -15.92 9.03
N THR A 221 -19.07 -15.28 8.01
CA THR A 221 -19.42 -15.50 6.60
C THR A 221 -18.52 -16.58 6.01
N LYS A 222 -19.10 -17.56 5.32
CA LYS A 222 -18.34 -18.52 4.51
C LYS A 222 -17.87 -17.86 3.23
N THR A 223 -16.64 -18.15 2.82
CA THR A 223 -16.05 -17.64 1.58
C THR A 223 -15.49 -18.81 0.79
N ASN A 224 -15.32 -18.63 -0.52
CA ASN A 224 -14.70 -19.65 -1.37
C ASN A 224 -13.16 -19.68 -1.23
N ILE A 225 -12.58 -18.78 -0.43
CA ILE A 225 -11.12 -18.66 -0.24
C ILE A 225 -10.62 -19.60 0.86
N TYR A 226 -11.40 -19.72 1.93
CA TYR A 226 -10.99 -20.42 3.14
C TYR A 226 -11.97 -21.53 3.49
N LYS A 227 -11.44 -22.63 4.05
CA LYS A 227 -12.24 -23.70 4.65
C LYS A 227 -13.09 -23.19 5.82
N TYR A 228 -12.60 -22.17 6.52
CA TYR A 228 -13.19 -21.63 7.74
C TYR A 228 -13.82 -20.26 7.52
N SER A 229 -14.88 -19.96 8.27
CA SER A 229 -15.61 -18.71 8.17
C SER A 229 -14.77 -17.50 8.61
N VAL A 230 -14.97 -16.37 7.93
CA VAL A 230 -14.36 -15.08 8.27
C VAL A 230 -15.31 -14.22 9.09
N GLN A 231 -14.77 -13.34 9.92
CA GLN A 231 -15.58 -12.28 10.52
C GLN A 231 -16.07 -11.32 9.42
N ASN A 232 -17.28 -10.79 9.60
CA ASN A 232 -17.98 -10.00 8.57
C ASN A 232 -18.27 -8.55 9.00
N LYS A 233 -17.85 -8.18 10.21
CA LYS A 233 -18.05 -6.85 10.78
C LYS A 233 -16.77 -6.35 11.45
N ILE A 234 -16.67 -5.04 11.51
CA ILE A 234 -15.69 -4.30 12.29
C ILE A 234 -16.46 -3.29 13.12
N ASP A 235 -16.21 -3.27 14.43
CA ASP A 235 -16.80 -2.27 15.31
C ASP A 235 -15.76 -1.79 16.33
N PHE A 236 -15.28 -0.57 16.11
CA PHE A 236 -14.23 0.01 16.95
C PHE A 236 -14.78 0.65 18.22
N ILE A 237 -16.07 1.04 18.27
CA ILE A 237 -16.60 1.84 19.37
C ILE A 237 -16.51 1.10 20.71
N PRO A 238 -16.91 -0.19 20.82
CA PRO A 238 -16.76 -0.95 22.06
C PRO A 238 -15.30 -1.05 22.51
N THR A 239 -14.37 -1.19 21.55
CA THR A 239 -12.93 -1.36 21.79
C THR A 239 -12.27 -0.08 22.24
N ILE A 240 -12.58 1.06 21.61
CA ILE A 240 -12.14 2.40 22.03
C ILE A 240 -12.56 2.67 23.47
N LYS A 241 -13.83 2.40 23.80
CA LYS A 241 -14.35 2.56 25.17
C LYS A 241 -13.70 1.59 26.15
N PHE A 242 -13.48 0.33 25.75
CA PHE A 242 -12.88 -0.69 26.61
C PHE A 242 -11.45 -0.33 27.01
N PHE A 243 -10.62 0.10 26.06
CA PHE A 243 -9.23 0.49 26.30
C PHE A 243 -9.06 1.94 26.76
N ASN A 244 -10.15 2.69 26.91
CA ASN A 244 -10.16 4.11 27.26
C ASN A 244 -9.22 4.92 26.36
N LEU A 245 -9.34 4.73 25.05
CA LEU A 245 -8.59 5.52 24.07
C LEU A 245 -9.23 6.92 24.06
N ASP A 246 -8.51 7.92 24.58
CA ASP A 246 -8.99 9.30 24.58
C ASP A 246 -8.88 9.90 23.18
N LEU A 247 -10.02 9.88 22.48
CA LEU A 247 -10.17 10.41 21.13
C LEU A 247 -11.07 11.65 21.12
N ASN A 248 -11.17 12.34 22.26
CA ASN A 248 -11.93 13.58 22.35
C ASN A 248 -11.24 14.68 21.56
N ILE A 249 -12.01 15.40 20.74
CA ILE A 249 -11.51 16.43 19.84
C ILE A 249 -11.13 17.67 20.64
N CYS A 250 -9.91 18.19 20.44
CA CYS A 250 -9.49 19.49 20.98
C CYS A 250 -9.48 20.58 19.90
N GLU A 251 -9.18 21.82 20.30
CA GLU A 251 -9.10 22.97 19.37
C GLU A 251 -8.12 22.73 18.22
N TYR A 252 -6.95 22.20 18.53
CA TYR A 252 -5.93 21.86 17.53
C TYR A 252 -6.44 20.89 16.46
N ASP A 253 -7.16 19.84 16.87
CA ASP A 253 -7.73 18.85 15.93
C ASP A 253 -8.77 19.50 15.00
N LEU A 254 -9.62 20.38 15.56
CA LEU A 254 -10.65 21.07 14.81
C LEU A 254 -10.05 22.04 13.79
N GLU A 255 -9.00 22.77 14.16
CA GLU A 255 -8.26 23.63 13.23
C GLU A 255 -7.60 22.84 12.10
N GLU A 256 -6.98 21.70 12.42
CA GLU A 256 -6.41 20.81 11.41
C GLU A 256 -7.47 20.34 10.42
N MET A 257 -8.62 19.88 10.94
CA MET A 257 -9.73 19.42 10.12
C MET A 257 -10.30 20.55 9.24
N LYS A 258 -10.44 21.78 9.74
CA LYS A 258 -10.90 22.93 8.95
C LYS A 258 -9.98 23.27 7.77
N ARG A 259 -8.69 22.91 7.83
CA ARG A 259 -7.74 23.10 6.72
C ARG A 259 -7.88 22.05 5.62
N ILE A 260 -8.47 20.88 5.93
CA ILE A 260 -8.50 19.69 5.06
C ILE A 260 -9.93 19.41 4.54
N GLU A 261 -10.93 19.63 5.39
CA GLU A 261 -12.33 19.29 5.17
C GLU A 261 -13.15 20.53 4.82
N LEU A 262 -14.25 20.30 4.11
CA LEU A 262 -15.28 21.32 3.92
C LEU A 262 -15.98 21.60 5.26
N LEU A 263 -16.25 22.88 5.54
CA LEU A 263 -16.95 23.29 6.77
C LEU A 263 -18.32 22.62 6.89
N SER A 264 -19.05 22.46 5.78
CA SER A 264 -20.34 21.76 5.72
C SER A 264 -20.25 20.31 6.23
N ASP A 265 -19.21 19.56 5.84
CA ASP A 265 -18.99 18.17 6.26
C ASP A 265 -18.72 18.06 7.77
N LEU A 266 -18.02 19.04 8.35
CA LEU A 266 -17.74 19.10 9.79
C LEU A 266 -19.02 19.35 10.60
N HIS A 267 -19.87 20.27 10.13
CA HIS A 267 -21.15 20.60 10.76
C HIS A 267 -22.12 19.43 10.73
N GLU A 268 -22.30 18.78 9.57
CA GLU A 268 -23.20 17.65 9.41
C GLU A 268 -22.81 16.46 10.29
N ARG A 269 -21.51 16.20 10.42
CA ARG A 269 -20.98 15.10 11.25
C ARG A 269 -20.89 15.45 12.73
N LYS A 270 -21.42 16.60 13.14
CA LYS A 270 -21.50 17.06 14.52
C LYS A 270 -20.15 17.03 15.24
N VAL A 271 -19.09 17.35 14.50
CA VAL A 271 -17.73 17.48 15.05
C VAL A 271 -17.72 18.63 16.05
N LYS A 272 -17.43 18.35 17.33
CA LYS A 272 -17.42 19.33 18.42
C LYS A 272 -16.24 19.08 19.35
N ILE A 273 -15.71 20.16 19.91
CA ILE A 273 -14.67 20.10 20.95
C ILE A 273 -15.23 19.31 22.15
N ASN A 274 -14.35 18.55 22.81
CA ASN A 274 -14.64 17.67 23.96
C ASN A 274 -15.62 16.52 23.67
N GLN A 275 -15.94 16.25 22.40
CA GLN A 275 -16.70 15.07 21.99
C GLN A 275 -15.77 14.04 21.33
N PRO A 276 -16.08 12.73 21.43
CA PRO A 276 -15.26 11.70 20.81
C PRO A 276 -15.31 11.81 19.29
N PHE A 277 -14.16 11.66 18.63
CA PHE A 277 -14.09 11.63 17.18
C PHE A 277 -14.89 10.44 16.60
N PRO A 278 -15.76 10.65 15.60
CA PRO A 278 -16.61 9.61 15.05
C PRO A 278 -15.82 8.67 14.12
N LEU A 279 -15.05 7.76 14.73
CA LEU A 279 -14.20 6.81 14.00
C LEU A 279 -14.99 5.78 13.18
N SER A 280 -14.53 5.53 11.96
CA SER A 280 -15.01 4.48 11.06
C SER A 280 -13.86 3.92 10.20
N ALA A 281 -13.99 2.67 9.75
CA ALA A 281 -12.93 1.96 9.04
C ALA A 281 -12.45 2.66 7.74
N HIS A 282 -13.35 3.32 7.02
CA HIS A 282 -13.00 4.01 5.78
C HIS A 282 -12.12 5.25 5.99
N GLN A 283 -12.12 5.84 7.18
CA GLN A 283 -11.31 7.02 7.48
C GLN A 283 -9.81 6.71 7.51
N PHE A 284 -9.39 5.52 7.94
CA PHE A 284 -7.96 5.14 7.94
C PHE A 284 -7.37 5.19 6.54
N ARG A 285 -8.11 4.65 5.57
CA ARG A 285 -7.72 4.69 4.16
C ARG A 285 -7.66 6.11 3.60
N ARG A 286 -8.65 6.97 3.90
CA ARG A 286 -8.63 8.37 3.45
C ARG A 286 -7.50 9.16 4.12
N SER A 287 -7.34 9.02 5.43
CA SER A 287 -6.28 9.69 6.19
C SER A 287 -4.89 9.29 5.70
N LEU A 288 -4.66 8.00 5.43
CA LEU A 288 -3.43 7.54 4.80
C LEU A 288 -3.20 8.20 3.44
N THR A 289 -4.25 8.36 2.63
CA THR A 289 -4.14 9.03 1.33
C THR A 289 -3.77 10.49 1.49
N VAL A 290 -4.48 11.22 2.35
CA VAL A 290 -4.27 12.64 2.61
C VAL A 290 -2.86 12.91 3.17
N TYR A 291 -2.43 12.15 4.17
CA TYR A 291 -1.12 12.34 4.76
C TYR A 291 0.02 11.88 3.84
N ALA A 292 -0.17 10.82 3.05
CA ALA A 292 0.80 10.42 2.04
C ALA A 292 0.94 11.49 0.95
N SER A 293 -0.17 12.01 0.41
CA SER A 293 -0.17 13.08 -0.60
C SER A 293 0.45 14.36 -0.08
N ARG A 294 0.21 14.72 1.19
CA ARG A 294 0.77 15.91 1.82
C ARG A 294 2.25 15.79 2.20
N SER A 295 2.76 14.56 2.36
CA SER A 295 4.15 14.34 2.77
C SER A 295 5.18 14.89 1.78
N GLY A 296 4.83 15.00 0.48
CA GLY A 296 5.79 15.27 -0.60
C GLY A 296 6.69 14.07 -0.94
N LEU A 297 6.71 13.04 -0.10
CA LEU A 297 7.56 11.85 -0.26
C LEU A 297 6.92 10.77 -1.13
N VAL A 298 5.58 10.67 -1.11
CA VAL A 298 4.83 9.62 -1.80
C VAL A 298 4.27 10.13 -3.12
N GLN A 299 4.68 9.50 -4.22
CA GLN A 299 4.14 9.82 -5.53
C GLN A 299 2.71 9.26 -5.70
N THR A 300 1.82 10.01 -6.36
CA THR A 300 0.44 9.58 -6.69
C THR A 300 0.35 8.16 -7.28
N PRO A 301 1.26 7.73 -8.17
CA PRO A 301 1.22 6.38 -8.75
C PRO A 301 1.44 5.27 -7.73
N ALA A 302 2.36 5.50 -6.80
CA ALA A 302 2.63 4.59 -5.70
C ALA A 302 1.41 4.51 -4.78
N LEU A 303 0.77 5.65 -4.50
CA LEU A 303 -0.44 5.73 -3.69
C LEU A 303 -1.64 5.05 -4.37
N LYS A 304 -1.84 5.25 -5.68
CA LYS A 304 -2.83 4.53 -6.51
C LYS A 304 -2.61 3.02 -6.42
N GLY A 305 -1.36 2.58 -6.56
CA GLY A 305 -0.95 1.17 -6.45
C GLY A 305 -1.17 0.58 -5.06
N GLN A 306 -0.89 1.33 -4.01
CA GLN A 306 -1.15 0.95 -2.61
C GLN A 306 -2.66 0.79 -2.36
N LEU A 307 -3.46 1.73 -2.87
CA LEU A 307 -4.89 1.76 -2.69
C LEU A 307 -5.64 0.77 -3.60
N LYS A 308 -5.02 0.22 -4.65
CA LYS A 308 -5.71 -0.57 -5.68
C LYS A 308 -6.83 0.25 -6.34
N HIS A 309 -6.52 1.49 -6.69
CA HIS A 309 -7.39 2.35 -7.48
C HIS A 309 -7.20 2.05 -8.97
N ILE A 310 -8.31 2.08 -9.72
CA ILE A 310 -8.28 1.85 -11.18
C ILE A 310 -7.62 3.05 -11.86
N THR A 311 -8.01 4.26 -11.46
CA THR A 311 -7.58 5.51 -12.09
C THR A 311 -6.90 6.44 -11.06
N GLU A 312 -6.21 7.46 -11.56
CA GLU A 312 -5.55 8.45 -10.68
C GLU A 312 -6.56 9.42 -10.07
N GLU A 313 -7.63 9.75 -10.79
CA GLU A 313 -8.72 10.61 -10.33
C GLU A 313 -9.36 10.05 -9.07
N MET A 314 -9.47 8.72 -8.94
CA MET A 314 -9.88 8.10 -7.69
C MET A 314 -8.92 8.43 -6.55
N THR A 315 -7.60 8.45 -6.78
CA THR A 315 -6.60 8.77 -5.76
C THR A 315 -6.62 10.26 -5.41
N TYR A 316 -6.71 11.13 -6.41
CA TYR A 316 -6.86 12.57 -6.21
C TYR A 316 -8.15 12.91 -5.44
N TYR A 317 -9.26 12.24 -5.76
CA TYR A 317 -10.52 12.39 -5.03
C TYR A 317 -10.34 12.05 -3.55
N TYR A 318 -9.72 10.92 -3.21
CA TYR A 318 -9.44 10.57 -1.79
C TYR A 318 -8.47 11.55 -1.12
N GLY A 319 -7.54 12.14 -1.87
CA GLY A 319 -6.57 13.10 -1.38
C GLY A 319 -7.12 14.52 -1.19
N ASN A 320 -8.27 14.85 -1.81
CA ASN A 320 -8.95 16.15 -1.72
C ASN A 320 -8.01 17.38 -1.79
N ASN A 321 -7.09 17.42 -2.76
CA ASN A 321 -6.09 18.49 -2.92
C ASN A 321 -5.16 18.73 -1.70
N SER A 322 -5.02 17.76 -0.80
CA SER A 322 -4.15 17.84 0.38
C SER A 322 -2.68 18.14 0.10
N HIS A 323 -2.21 17.91 -1.13
CA HIS A 323 -0.87 18.30 -1.58
C HIS A 323 -0.67 19.82 -1.63
N LEU A 324 -1.75 20.62 -1.67
CA LEU A 324 -1.71 22.09 -1.64
C LEU A 324 -1.66 22.67 -0.22
N ILE A 325 -1.88 21.84 0.81
CA ILE A 325 -1.90 22.28 2.21
C ILE A 325 -0.46 22.21 2.76
N PRO A 326 0.05 23.28 3.42
CA PRO A 326 1.42 23.30 3.92
C PRO A 326 1.73 22.09 4.81
N ASN A 327 2.90 21.45 4.66
CA ASN A 327 3.25 20.27 5.44
C ASN A 327 3.65 20.66 6.87
N TYR A 328 2.95 20.14 7.88
CA TYR A 328 3.29 20.34 9.31
C TYR A 328 3.69 19.02 9.99
N ILE A 329 3.75 17.92 9.23
CA ILE A 329 4.04 16.56 9.74
C ILE A 329 5.52 16.23 9.62
N PHE A 330 6.14 16.69 8.53
CA PHE A 330 7.56 16.54 8.27
C PHE A 330 8.22 17.92 8.31
N ASP A 331 9.45 17.96 8.82
CA ASP A 331 10.29 19.15 8.73
C ASP A 331 10.47 19.49 7.24
N GLN A 332 10.22 20.75 6.88
CA GLN A 332 10.37 21.22 5.50
C GLN A 332 11.80 20.98 5.00
N THR A 333 12.79 21.15 5.87
CA THR A 333 14.20 20.89 5.54
C THR A 333 14.43 19.44 5.11
N LEU A 334 13.81 18.47 5.79
CA LEU A 334 13.91 17.05 5.45
C LEU A 334 13.30 16.74 4.08
N ILE A 335 12.16 17.37 3.77
CA ILE A 335 11.48 17.21 2.47
C ILE A 335 12.35 17.79 1.36
N ASP A 336 12.89 18.99 1.58
CA ASP A 336 13.75 19.68 0.62
C ASP A 336 15.01 18.85 0.37
N THR A 337 15.69 18.37 1.43
CA THR A 337 16.84 17.47 1.30
C THR A 337 16.48 16.17 0.57
N PHE A 338 15.33 15.55 0.85
CA PHE A 338 14.92 14.34 0.14
C PHE A 338 14.66 14.59 -1.36
N ASN A 339 14.02 15.71 -1.69
CA ASN A 339 13.76 16.09 -3.07
C ASN A 339 15.05 16.46 -3.80
N GLU A 340 15.99 17.12 -3.13
CA GLU A 340 17.34 17.38 -3.61
C GLU A 340 18.10 16.07 -3.88
N GLU A 341 18.08 15.11 -2.96
CA GLU A 341 18.71 13.80 -3.15
C GLU A 341 18.11 13.03 -4.34
N LYS A 342 16.77 13.06 -4.50
CA LYS A 342 16.09 12.46 -5.66
C LYS A 342 16.47 13.16 -6.96
N PHE A 343 16.59 14.49 -6.93
CA PHE A 343 17.06 15.29 -8.05
C PHE A 343 18.50 14.92 -8.41
N MET A 344 19.38 14.85 -7.41
CA MET A 344 20.79 14.46 -7.58
C MET A 344 20.91 13.03 -8.12
N GLU A 345 20.10 12.08 -7.64
CA GLU A 345 20.06 10.71 -8.16
C GLU A 345 19.65 10.69 -9.65
N SER A 346 18.65 11.47 -10.03
CA SER A 346 18.22 11.60 -11.43
C SER A 346 19.31 12.19 -12.32
N LEU A 347 19.97 13.26 -11.84
CA LEU A 347 21.04 13.95 -12.55
C LEU A 347 22.28 13.06 -12.72
N LEU A 348 22.76 12.44 -11.64
CA LEU A 348 23.90 11.54 -11.66
C LEU A 348 23.62 10.31 -12.52
N SER A 349 22.43 9.72 -12.40
CA SER A 349 22.04 8.59 -13.24
C SER A 349 21.95 8.98 -14.73
N PHE A 350 21.44 10.17 -15.05
CA PHE A 350 21.43 10.68 -16.43
C PHE A 350 22.86 10.85 -16.95
N LYS A 351 23.74 11.45 -16.15
CA LYS A 351 25.14 11.63 -16.52
C LYS A 351 25.81 10.29 -16.79
N GLU A 352 25.75 9.35 -15.84
CA GLU A 352 26.43 8.05 -15.92
C GLU A 352 25.89 7.13 -17.03
N ASP A 353 24.58 7.13 -17.26
CA ASP A 353 23.97 6.18 -18.19
C ASP A 353 23.74 6.77 -19.58
N ILE A 354 23.64 8.11 -19.70
CA ILE A 354 23.41 8.78 -20.98
C ILE A 354 24.65 9.56 -21.39
N ILE A 355 25.16 10.51 -20.62
CA ILE A 355 26.24 11.40 -21.06
C ILE A 355 27.57 10.65 -21.19
N ASP A 356 28.04 10.04 -20.11
CA ASP A 356 29.36 9.41 -20.00
C ASP A 356 29.46 8.07 -20.75
N THR A 357 28.34 7.52 -21.20
CA THR A 357 28.33 6.25 -21.95
C THR A 357 28.86 6.46 -23.37
N GLU A 358 30.00 5.84 -23.67
CA GLU A 358 30.62 5.77 -25.00
C GLU A 358 29.99 4.69 -25.91
N ILE A 359 29.36 3.70 -25.27
CA ILE A 359 28.68 2.58 -25.92
C ILE A 359 27.29 3.05 -26.44
N PRO A 360 26.86 2.63 -27.63
CA PRO A 360 25.59 3.10 -28.21
C PRO A 360 24.38 2.84 -27.32
N LEU A 361 23.59 3.89 -27.09
CA LEU A 361 22.28 3.79 -26.47
C LEU A 361 21.26 3.22 -27.47
N PHE A 362 20.31 2.45 -26.95
CA PHE A 362 19.24 1.83 -27.72
C PHE A 362 17.92 1.81 -26.93
N GLY A 363 16.85 1.25 -27.50
CA GLY A 363 15.47 1.57 -27.06
C GLY A 363 14.96 2.81 -27.78
N ALA A 364 13.67 3.14 -27.66
CA ALA A 364 13.08 4.22 -28.44
C ALA A 364 13.70 5.58 -28.13
N GLU A 365 13.74 5.98 -26.86
CA GLU A 365 14.37 7.22 -26.43
C GLU A 365 15.90 7.12 -26.46
N GLY A 366 16.46 5.96 -26.10
CA GLY A 366 17.91 5.76 -26.19
C GLY A 366 18.44 5.92 -27.61
N THR A 367 17.69 5.45 -28.62
CA THR A 367 18.02 5.66 -30.04
C THR A 367 17.99 7.15 -30.41
N ARG A 368 16.96 7.88 -29.96
CA ARG A 368 16.86 9.33 -30.20
C ARG A 368 18.02 10.10 -29.58
N LEU A 369 18.38 9.75 -28.33
CA LEU A 369 19.51 10.36 -27.61
C LEU A 369 20.84 10.01 -28.25
N GLN A 370 21.04 8.76 -28.67
CA GLN A 370 22.26 8.34 -29.38
C GLN A 370 22.42 9.09 -30.69
N ASN A 371 21.37 9.16 -31.50
CA ASN A 371 21.41 9.90 -32.75
C ASN A 371 21.73 11.38 -32.50
N ALA A 372 21.19 11.99 -31.43
CA ALA A 372 21.50 13.36 -31.05
C ALA A 372 22.96 13.56 -30.60
N LYS A 373 23.63 12.52 -30.09
CA LYS A 373 25.09 12.55 -29.82
C LYS A 373 25.92 12.46 -31.10
N GLU A 374 25.47 11.67 -32.05
CA GLU A 374 26.19 11.39 -33.30
C GLU A 374 25.99 12.48 -34.36
N THR A 375 24.93 13.30 -34.23
CA THR A 375 24.76 14.49 -35.06
C THR A 375 25.77 15.57 -34.68
N GLY A 376 26.41 16.21 -35.67
CA GLY A 376 27.40 17.28 -35.45
C GLY A 376 26.89 18.53 -34.69
N ASN A 377 25.59 18.62 -34.42
CA ASN A 377 24.98 19.63 -33.54
C ASN A 377 24.45 18.97 -32.27
N VAL A 378 25.35 18.58 -31.37
CA VAL A 378 24.98 17.92 -30.11
C VAL A 378 24.25 18.90 -29.19
N PRO A 379 23.05 18.57 -28.67
CA PRO A 379 22.33 19.43 -27.73
C PRO A 379 23.14 19.75 -26.47
N LEU A 380 23.07 21.01 -26.00
CA LEU A 380 23.81 21.49 -24.83
C LEU A 380 23.58 20.64 -23.56
N PHE A 381 22.39 20.07 -23.37
CA PHE A 381 22.10 19.23 -22.21
C PHE A 381 22.81 17.85 -22.24
N LEU A 382 23.45 17.48 -23.36
CA LEU A 382 24.27 16.27 -23.49
C LEU A 382 25.77 16.56 -23.39
N THR A 383 26.19 17.82 -23.49
CA THR A 383 27.60 18.24 -23.48
C THR A 383 27.98 19.04 -22.24
N ASP A 384 27.07 19.87 -21.72
CA ASP A 384 27.29 20.68 -20.53
C ASP A 384 26.40 20.23 -19.37
N PHE A 385 27.07 19.77 -18.31
CA PHE A 385 26.44 19.31 -17.09
C PHE A 385 25.55 20.37 -16.41
N LYS A 386 25.91 21.66 -16.50
CA LYS A 386 25.06 22.74 -15.95
C LYS A 386 23.74 22.88 -16.71
N HIS A 387 23.78 22.74 -18.04
CA HIS A 387 22.58 22.75 -18.86
C HIS A 387 21.73 21.50 -18.63
N THR A 388 22.34 20.34 -18.39
CA THR A 388 21.64 19.13 -17.95
C THR A 388 20.93 19.36 -16.62
N GLU A 389 21.64 19.90 -15.64
CA GLU A 389 21.13 20.20 -14.30
C GLU A 389 19.89 21.10 -14.38
N GLN A 390 20.00 22.21 -15.11
CA GLN A 390 18.91 23.15 -15.27
C GLN A 390 17.73 22.54 -16.02
N ALA A 391 17.98 21.75 -17.07
CA ALA A 391 16.92 21.06 -17.79
C ALA A 391 16.18 20.01 -16.94
N ILE A 392 16.86 19.34 -15.99
CA ILE A 392 16.20 18.44 -15.03
C ILE A 392 15.41 19.23 -13.98
N ARG A 393 15.96 20.33 -13.44
CA ARG A 393 15.24 21.20 -12.46
C ARG A 393 13.96 21.75 -13.06
N ASP A 394 14.02 22.21 -14.31
CA ASP A 394 12.87 22.76 -15.03
C ASP A 394 11.86 21.67 -15.47
N GLY A 395 12.12 20.39 -15.19
CA GLY A 395 11.29 19.27 -15.63
C GLY A 395 11.33 19.02 -17.15
N ARG A 396 12.24 19.68 -17.88
CA ARG A 396 12.44 19.49 -19.32
C ARG A 396 13.13 18.15 -19.62
N LEU A 397 13.90 17.62 -18.69
CA LEU A 397 14.47 16.27 -18.71
C LEU A 397 14.06 15.51 -17.46
N SER A 398 13.98 14.19 -17.57
CA SER A 398 13.77 13.29 -16.45
C SER A 398 14.49 12.00 -16.76
N TYR A 399 15.13 11.39 -15.76
CA TYR A 399 15.73 10.09 -15.92
C TYR A 399 15.74 9.34 -14.60
N ARG A 400 15.41 8.05 -14.68
CA ARG A 400 15.46 7.14 -13.53
C ARG A 400 15.87 5.76 -13.98
N ARG A 401 16.68 5.08 -13.16
CA ARG A 401 17.04 3.69 -13.37
C ARG A 401 15.83 2.79 -13.09
N THR A 402 15.68 1.76 -13.91
CA THR A 402 14.66 0.72 -13.85
C THR A 402 15.33 -0.65 -13.88
N PRO A 403 14.61 -1.74 -13.53
CA PRO A 403 15.21 -3.07 -13.55
C PRO A 403 15.77 -3.53 -14.91
N LEU A 404 15.30 -2.96 -16.04
CA LEU A 404 15.78 -3.31 -17.38
C LEU A 404 16.78 -2.29 -17.97
N GLY A 405 16.83 -1.05 -17.45
CA GLY A 405 17.58 0.04 -18.05
C GLY A 405 17.13 1.40 -17.51
N GLY A 406 17.15 2.44 -18.31
CA GLY A 406 16.67 3.78 -17.97
C GLY A 406 15.25 4.08 -18.45
N CYS A 407 14.59 5.02 -17.77
CA CYS A 407 13.33 5.60 -18.19
C CYS A 407 13.42 7.13 -18.19
N ALA A 408 13.17 7.73 -19.36
CA ALA A 408 13.22 9.17 -19.56
C ALA A 408 11.86 9.87 -19.45
N ARG A 409 10.83 9.15 -18.96
CA ARG A 409 9.47 9.68 -18.93
C ARG A 409 9.36 10.81 -17.90
N LYS A 410 8.99 11.99 -18.39
CA LYS A 410 8.77 13.22 -17.59
C LYS A 410 7.47 13.17 -16.79
N GLU A 411 6.43 12.63 -17.41
CA GLU A 411 5.09 12.55 -16.83
C GLU A 411 4.83 11.23 -16.10
N HIS A 412 3.60 11.06 -15.61
CA HIS A 412 3.16 9.83 -14.99
C HIS A 412 3.28 8.61 -15.94
N CYS A 413 3.78 7.50 -15.40
CA CYS A 413 3.83 6.21 -16.06
C CYS A 413 2.55 5.42 -15.79
N ASP A 414 1.62 5.44 -16.74
CA ASP A 414 0.41 4.62 -16.77
C ASP A 414 0.70 3.11 -16.89
N LYS A 415 1.89 2.78 -17.42
CA LYS A 415 2.43 1.43 -17.44
C LYS A 415 2.84 1.03 -16.01
N THR A 416 2.10 0.10 -15.41
CA THR A 416 2.34 -0.46 -14.07
C THR A 416 3.60 -1.33 -14.02
N ALA A 417 4.78 -0.69 -14.06
CA ALA A 417 6.07 -1.38 -13.95
C ALA A 417 6.22 -2.21 -12.67
N PHE A 418 5.48 -1.87 -11.60
CA PHE A 418 5.38 -2.67 -10.37
C PHE A 418 4.67 -4.02 -10.54
N ILE A 419 3.80 -4.17 -11.54
CA ILE A 419 3.01 -5.39 -11.80
C ILE A 419 3.64 -6.19 -12.94
N SER A 420 4.14 -5.51 -13.97
CA SER A 420 4.94 -6.13 -15.03
C SER A 420 6.01 -5.19 -15.55
N ILE A 421 7.26 -5.62 -15.41
CA ILE A 421 8.44 -4.95 -15.96
C ILE A 421 8.42 -5.02 -17.51
N THR A 422 7.58 -5.88 -18.11
CA THR A 422 7.48 -6.09 -19.56
C THR A 422 7.05 -4.85 -20.32
N ALA A 423 6.19 -4.03 -19.73
CA ALA A 423 5.67 -2.83 -20.36
C ALA A 423 6.77 -1.79 -20.69
N CYS A 424 7.93 -1.91 -20.03
CA CYS A 424 9.10 -1.06 -20.26
C CYS A 424 9.91 -1.48 -21.51
N ILE A 425 9.78 -2.71 -22.00
CA ILE A 425 10.55 -3.23 -23.15
C ILE A 425 10.22 -2.44 -24.43
N SER A 426 8.93 -2.32 -24.75
CA SER A 426 8.40 -1.56 -25.90
C SER A 426 8.00 -0.13 -25.54
N CYS A 427 8.55 0.46 -24.47
CA CYS A 427 8.20 1.81 -24.09
C CYS A 427 8.94 2.86 -24.94
N LYS A 428 8.19 3.89 -25.39
CA LYS A 428 8.76 5.03 -26.12
C LYS A 428 9.82 5.80 -25.33
N ASP A 429 9.70 5.79 -24.00
CA ASP A 429 10.58 6.52 -23.09
C ASP A 429 11.72 5.64 -22.53
N ALA A 430 11.89 4.42 -23.05
CA ALA A 430 12.92 3.49 -22.60
C ALA A 430 14.30 3.83 -23.17
N VAL A 431 15.30 3.78 -22.31
CA VAL A 431 16.71 3.98 -22.63
C VAL A 431 17.46 2.73 -22.18
N PHE A 432 18.14 2.06 -23.09
CA PHE A 432 18.93 0.87 -22.79
C PHE A 432 20.40 1.10 -23.20
N SER A 433 21.30 0.46 -22.47
CA SER A 433 22.74 0.47 -22.74
C SER A 433 23.33 -0.94 -22.58
N SER A 434 24.65 -1.09 -22.69
CA SER A 434 25.32 -2.37 -22.43
C SER A 434 24.95 -2.97 -21.07
N LYS A 435 24.75 -2.11 -20.05
CA LYS A 435 24.33 -2.51 -18.71
C LYS A 435 22.96 -3.20 -18.70
N SER A 436 22.09 -2.89 -19.67
CA SER A 436 20.74 -3.45 -19.80
C SER A 436 20.71 -4.86 -20.37
N ILE A 437 21.75 -5.28 -21.10
CA ILE A 437 21.75 -6.55 -21.87
C ILE A 437 21.53 -7.75 -20.96
N LYS A 438 22.31 -7.84 -19.89
CA LYS A 438 22.21 -8.94 -18.92
C LYS A 438 20.81 -9.04 -18.30
N ALA A 439 20.15 -7.89 -18.08
CA ALA A 439 18.78 -7.87 -17.57
C ALA A 439 17.79 -8.35 -18.63
N LEU A 440 17.89 -7.84 -19.87
CA LEU A 440 17.05 -8.23 -21.00
C LEU A 440 17.17 -9.73 -21.34
N GLU A 441 18.38 -10.28 -21.34
CA GLU A 441 18.63 -11.71 -21.59
C GLU A 441 18.03 -12.60 -20.49
N LYS A 442 18.19 -12.22 -19.22
CA LYS A 442 17.56 -12.93 -18.10
C LYS A 442 16.04 -12.89 -18.21
N THR A 443 15.48 -11.74 -18.56
CA THR A 443 14.04 -11.56 -18.75
C THR A 443 13.53 -12.42 -19.91
N LYS A 444 14.24 -12.44 -21.04
CA LYS A 444 13.95 -13.34 -22.17
C LYS A 444 13.91 -14.80 -21.75
N TYR A 445 14.95 -15.27 -21.07
CA TYR A 445 15.05 -16.66 -20.60
C TYR A 445 13.85 -17.01 -19.68
N HIS A 446 13.51 -16.12 -18.77
CA HIS A 446 12.39 -16.31 -17.84
C HIS A 446 11.03 -16.35 -18.54
N PHE A 447 10.81 -15.56 -19.60
CA PHE A 447 9.58 -15.63 -20.39
C PHE A 447 9.51 -16.91 -21.22
N MET A 448 10.62 -17.31 -21.83
CA MET A 448 10.70 -18.59 -22.52
C MET A 448 10.38 -19.76 -21.60
N SER A 449 10.99 -19.82 -20.41
CA SER A 449 10.74 -20.91 -19.44
C SER A 449 9.29 -20.94 -18.96
N ARG A 450 8.65 -19.78 -18.76
CA ARG A 450 7.23 -19.68 -18.39
C ARG A 450 6.28 -20.01 -19.53
N SER A 451 6.69 -19.82 -20.78
CA SER A 451 5.89 -20.15 -21.96
C SER A 451 5.86 -21.65 -22.26
N PHE A 452 6.91 -22.40 -21.88
CA PHE A 452 7.07 -23.82 -22.18
C PHE A 452 5.93 -24.72 -21.67
N PRO A 453 5.48 -24.61 -20.40
CA PRO A 453 4.39 -25.46 -19.87
C PRO A 453 2.99 -25.06 -20.36
N LEU A 454 2.84 -23.97 -21.11
CA LEU A 454 1.53 -23.46 -21.53
C LEU A 454 1.11 -24.06 -22.88
N ASN A 455 -0.20 -24.25 -23.07
CA ASN A 455 -0.77 -24.72 -24.34
C ASN A 455 -0.56 -23.71 -25.46
N HIS A 456 -0.48 -24.19 -26.71
CA HIS A 456 -0.19 -23.35 -27.89
C HIS A 456 -1.20 -22.20 -28.08
N ASP A 457 -2.49 -22.45 -27.80
CA ASP A 457 -3.54 -21.46 -27.99
C ASP A 457 -3.76 -20.52 -26.80
N ASP A 458 -3.00 -20.69 -25.72
CA ASP A 458 -3.09 -19.85 -24.52
C ASP A 458 -2.73 -18.39 -24.86
N PRO A 459 -3.64 -17.42 -24.66
CA PRO A 459 -3.37 -16.00 -24.89
C PRO A 459 -2.15 -15.48 -24.10
N TYR A 460 -1.90 -16.01 -22.90
CA TYR A 460 -0.75 -15.63 -22.08
C TYR A 460 0.56 -16.15 -22.68
N LYS A 461 0.57 -17.35 -23.26
CA LYS A 461 1.73 -17.86 -24.01
C LYS A 461 2.03 -16.98 -25.22
N LYS A 462 1.00 -16.61 -25.99
CA LYS A 462 1.14 -15.71 -27.15
C LYS A 462 1.72 -14.36 -26.74
N GLN A 463 1.25 -13.78 -25.62
CA GLN A 463 1.81 -12.55 -25.07
C GLN A 463 3.30 -12.70 -24.71
N LEU A 464 3.68 -13.73 -23.94
CA LEU A 464 5.08 -13.96 -23.55
C LEU A 464 5.99 -14.13 -24.77
N LEU A 465 5.53 -14.82 -25.82
CA LEU A 465 6.30 -14.99 -27.05
C LEU A 465 6.44 -13.67 -27.83
N CYS A 466 5.42 -12.81 -27.83
CA CYS A 466 5.54 -11.46 -28.40
C CYS A 466 6.59 -10.63 -27.65
N GLU A 467 6.56 -10.65 -26.31
CA GLU A 467 7.56 -9.94 -25.48
C GLU A 467 8.99 -10.47 -25.72
N VAL A 468 9.16 -11.79 -25.89
CA VAL A 468 10.45 -12.39 -26.27
C VAL A 468 10.94 -11.86 -27.62
N ARG A 469 10.07 -11.78 -28.64
CA ARG A 469 10.42 -11.24 -29.96
C ARG A 469 10.81 -9.76 -29.89
N GLU A 470 10.14 -8.97 -29.05
CA GLU A 470 10.51 -7.57 -28.83
C GLU A 470 11.91 -7.44 -28.22
N ILE A 471 12.23 -8.26 -27.21
CA ILE A 471 13.59 -8.29 -26.63
C ILE A 471 14.62 -8.66 -27.70
N ASP A 472 14.34 -9.67 -28.52
CA ASP A 472 15.25 -10.08 -29.60
C ASP A 472 15.48 -8.98 -30.62
N SER A 473 14.44 -8.24 -31.00
CA SER A 473 14.54 -7.07 -31.89
C SER A 473 15.43 -5.98 -31.28
N ILE A 474 15.27 -5.71 -29.98
CA ILE A 474 16.06 -4.71 -29.25
C ILE A 474 17.54 -5.13 -29.17
N LEU A 475 17.81 -6.39 -28.84
CA LEU A 475 19.17 -6.93 -28.77
C LEU A 475 19.84 -6.99 -30.14
N LEU A 476 19.09 -7.27 -31.21
CA LEU A 476 19.60 -7.22 -32.58
C LEU A 476 20.00 -5.80 -32.98
N LYS A 477 19.18 -4.79 -32.66
CA LYS A 477 19.52 -3.37 -32.90
C LYS A 477 20.82 -2.98 -32.21
N TYR A 478 21.05 -3.45 -30.99
CA TYR A 478 22.31 -3.24 -30.29
C TYR A 478 23.50 -3.87 -31.03
N LYS A 479 23.38 -5.15 -31.44
CA LYS A 479 24.43 -5.86 -32.19
C LYS A 479 24.78 -5.14 -33.50
N ASN A 480 23.77 -4.71 -34.25
CA ASN A 480 23.99 -4.00 -35.52
C ASN A 480 24.73 -2.67 -35.31
N ARG A 481 24.41 -1.92 -34.25
CA ARG A 481 25.08 -0.64 -33.95
C ARG A 481 26.55 -0.81 -33.56
N ILE A 482 26.89 -1.85 -32.80
CA ILE A 482 28.30 -2.15 -32.48
C ILE A 482 29.05 -2.65 -33.72
N GLY A 483 28.41 -3.50 -34.52
CA GLY A 483 29.01 -3.99 -35.76
C GLY A 483 29.39 -2.87 -36.74
N VAL A 484 28.63 -1.76 -36.77
CA VAL A 484 28.94 -0.58 -37.59
C VAL A 484 30.09 0.25 -37.02
N LYS A 485 30.16 0.47 -35.70
CA LYS A 485 31.27 1.20 -35.05
C LYS A 485 32.63 0.52 -35.27
N ASN A 486 32.68 -0.81 -35.17
CA ASN A 486 33.92 -1.56 -35.36
C ASN A 486 34.43 -1.53 -36.82
N VAL A 487 33.59 -1.18 -37.81
CA VAL A 487 34.02 -1.04 -39.21
C VAL A 487 34.56 0.36 -39.47
N THR A 488 33.98 1.39 -38.86
CA THR A 488 34.45 2.78 -39.00
C THR A 488 35.79 3.05 -38.30
N GLU A 489 36.11 2.32 -37.23
CA GLU A 489 37.41 2.43 -36.52
C GLU A 489 38.56 1.65 -37.21
N ILE A 490 38.29 0.89 -38.28
CA ILE A 490 39.30 0.18 -39.07
C ILE A 490 39.71 1.00 -40.32
N ASP A 491 38.91 2.01 -40.68
CA ASP A 491 39.12 2.87 -41.85
C ASP A 491 39.64 4.29 -41.49
N GLU A 492 40.04 4.52 -40.22
CA GLU A 492 40.86 5.66 -39.75
C GLU A 492 42.24 5.16 -39.30
#